data_AF-A0A3M6UDK3-F1
#
_entry.id   AF-A0A3M6UDK3-F1
#
_cell.length_a   1.000
_cell.length_b   1.000
_cell.length_c   1.000
_cell.angle_alpha   90.00
_cell.angle_beta   90.00
_cell.angle_gamma   90.00
#
_symmetry.space_group_name_H-M   'P 1'
#
loop_
_entity.id
_entity.type
_entity.pdbx_description
1 polymer ?
#
loop_
_entity_poly.entity_id
_entity_poly.type
_entity_poly.pdbx_seq_one_letter_code
_entity_poly.pdbx_strand_id
1 'polypeptide(L)'
;REQGTKWRRFGSGRVSRGSPVESKRVTRSQVNKKVGSHTTLRYTPRLAKRYYNLRPRKSTQELGHYTSPSNMGLLRDQLEQYLARMEDELDKTINFWLEKSGDKRNGGYYVCLARDGKVYDDSKYGWLEGRQVWMYSKLYNESWKYGKVKILKAALSGGEFLLNHIKNPEDGRCYFQVTAEGKPIKIQRTIFTECFYAIAMAELYRASNLIKYKEEAVRMLSLVTHWARIDDTQLGRPKLSGQEAANPLAVPMMLLYVIDEVCREDDELRQAYIEDEEWAVQQILKHLQRKGRVVLEKVTEEGKEISGAEGRLINPGHAIEAGWFLLQYATRTQNDELARIAIDKFIVQSFDTGWDDMYGGILYYLDASGFSPTQLEWNMKLWWPHAEALIALLMAYKETREERFMEKFDLVFQYTFSHFSDSQYGEWFGYLNQKGEVTHTFKGGPFKGCFHVPRCLHMCIKMLKELLEEKTLPTSLPNGLANGN
;
A
#
# COMPACT_ATOMS: atom_id res chain seq x y z
N ARG A 1 56.52 -19.58 -35.18
CA ARG A 1 57.59 -19.13 -34.26
C ARG A 1 56.90 -18.92 -32.91
N GLU A 2 56.74 -19.99 -32.12
CA GLU A 2 57.62 -20.34 -30.98
C GLU A 2 57.68 -19.21 -29.94
N GLN A 3 57.47 -19.36 -28.63
CA GLN A 3 57.22 -20.42 -27.64
C GLN A 3 56.66 -19.64 -26.41
N GLY A 4 55.79 -20.14 -25.53
CA GLY A 4 56.05 -21.24 -24.60
C GLY A 4 56.54 -20.75 -23.22
N THR A 5 55.59 -20.53 -22.30
CA THR A 5 55.60 -20.82 -20.85
C THR A 5 56.92 -21.05 -20.09
N LYS A 6 57.00 -20.51 -18.85
CA LYS A 6 57.47 -21.29 -17.68
C LYS A 6 57.11 -20.70 -16.30
N TRP A 7 56.35 -21.50 -15.56
CA TRP A 7 56.21 -21.50 -14.11
C TRP A 7 57.51 -22.02 -13.43
N ARG A 8 57.79 -21.57 -12.20
CA ARG A 8 58.65 -22.30 -11.25
C ARG A 8 57.98 -22.42 -9.89
N ARG A 9 57.73 -23.68 -9.48
CA ARG A 9 57.65 -24.13 -8.09
C ARG A 9 59.04 -24.63 -7.66
N PHE A 10 59.43 -24.40 -6.42
CA PHE A 10 60.26 -25.31 -5.62
C PHE A 10 59.78 -25.24 -4.17
N GLY A 11 59.72 -26.39 -3.50
CA GLY A 11 59.14 -26.55 -2.17
C GLY A 11 60.11 -27.05 -1.11
N SER A 12 59.52 -27.25 0.08
CA SER A 12 59.86 -28.15 1.20
C SER A 12 61.20 -28.01 1.94
N GLY A 13 61.09 -27.72 3.25
CA GLY A 13 62.06 -28.04 4.30
C GLY A 13 61.41 -27.89 5.68
N ARG A 14 61.48 -28.94 6.53
CA ARG A 14 60.75 -29.14 7.80
C ARG A 14 61.51 -28.64 9.05
N VAL A 15 60.73 -28.15 10.03
CA VAL A 15 60.71 -28.42 11.50
C VAL A 15 61.98 -28.23 12.35
N SER A 16 61.85 -27.39 13.38
CA SER A 16 62.39 -27.63 14.73
C SER A 16 61.37 -27.24 15.81
N ARG A 17 61.30 -28.05 16.88
CA ARG A 17 60.34 -28.00 17.99
C ARG A 17 60.86 -27.12 19.14
N GLY A 18 59.95 -26.41 19.80
CA GLY A 18 60.10 -25.88 21.16
C GLY A 18 58.71 -25.71 21.79
N SER A 19 58.44 -26.42 22.89
CA SER A 19 57.14 -26.57 23.56
C SER A 19 56.91 -25.48 24.65
N PRO A 20 55.84 -25.50 25.47
CA PRO A 20 54.69 -24.59 25.36
C PRO A 20 54.52 -23.66 26.58
N VAL A 21 53.87 -22.51 26.40
CA VAL A 21 53.46 -21.65 27.52
C VAL A 21 51.99 -21.91 27.86
N GLU A 22 51.75 -22.36 29.09
CA GLU A 22 50.45 -22.55 29.71
C GLU A 22 49.63 -21.24 29.74
N SER A 23 48.39 -21.27 29.24
CA SER A 23 47.39 -20.24 29.51
C SER A 23 46.44 -20.72 30.62
N LYS A 24 46.70 -20.28 31.86
CA LYS A 24 45.76 -20.45 32.97
C LYS A 24 44.67 -19.38 32.91
N ARG A 25 43.41 -19.86 32.95
CA ARG A 25 42.18 -19.11 33.19
C ARG A 25 42.32 -18.13 34.36
N VAL A 26 41.84 -16.90 34.18
CA VAL A 26 41.44 -16.01 35.29
C VAL A 26 39.95 -15.70 35.13
N THR A 27 39.19 -16.03 36.15
CA THR A 27 37.74 -15.90 36.28
C THR A 27 37.33 -14.47 36.63
N ARG A 28 36.10 -14.10 36.22
CA ARG A 28 35.40 -12.86 36.60
C ARG A 28 35.25 -12.76 38.12
N SER A 29 36.12 -11.99 38.78
CA SER A 29 35.75 -11.15 39.92
C SER A 29 36.89 -10.18 40.21
N GLN A 30 36.55 -8.95 40.59
CA GLN A 30 37.45 -7.88 41.05
C GLN A 30 38.19 -7.09 39.95
N VAL A 31 37.54 -6.06 39.39
CA VAL A 31 38.13 -4.70 39.38
C VAL A 31 36.96 -3.71 39.39
N ASN A 32 36.77 -3.05 40.52
CA ASN A 32 35.92 -1.87 40.66
C ASN A 32 36.80 -0.80 41.30
N LYS A 33 37.21 0.23 40.55
CA LYS A 33 37.45 1.61 41.02
C LYS A 33 38.07 2.51 39.92
N LYS A 34 37.38 3.64 39.71
CA LYS A 34 37.86 4.95 39.24
C LYS A 34 38.31 5.09 37.78
N VAL A 35 37.39 5.56 36.93
CA VAL A 35 37.62 6.73 36.06
C VAL A 35 36.35 7.57 36.03
N GLY A 36 36.48 8.87 36.25
CA GLY A 36 35.39 9.82 36.38
C GLY A 36 35.04 10.57 35.08
N SER A 37 33.88 11.23 35.16
CA SER A 37 33.40 12.36 34.35
C SER A 37 33.39 12.20 32.83
N HIS A 38 32.32 11.61 32.29
CA HIS A 38 31.73 12.02 31.01
C HIS A 38 30.22 12.21 31.21
N THR A 39 29.73 13.38 30.83
CA THR A 39 28.36 13.87 30.96
C THR A 39 27.39 12.94 30.25
N THR A 40 26.74 12.06 31.01
CA THR A 40 25.65 11.22 30.52
C THR A 40 24.38 12.05 30.59
N LEU A 41 23.83 12.43 29.43
CA LEU A 41 22.45 12.88 29.31
C LEU A 41 21.56 11.77 29.88
N ARG A 42 21.11 11.94 31.13
CA ARG A 42 20.16 11.06 31.78
C ARG A 42 18.85 11.14 31.01
N TYR A 43 18.57 10.10 30.24
CA TYR A 43 17.28 9.85 29.64
C TYR A 43 16.23 9.75 30.75
N THR A 44 15.45 10.80 30.95
CA THR A 44 14.37 10.81 31.94
C THR A 44 13.20 9.94 31.45
N PRO A 45 12.76 8.91 32.20
CA PRO A 45 11.67 7.99 31.80
C PRO A 45 10.28 8.63 31.66
N ARG A 46 10.16 9.96 31.71
CA ARG A 46 8.87 10.68 31.63
C ARG A 46 8.37 10.90 30.21
N LEU A 47 9.23 10.86 29.19
CA LEU A 47 8.82 11.03 27.78
C LEU A 47 8.25 9.73 27.17
N ALA A 48 8.81 8.55 27.52
CA ALA A 48 8.30 7.27 27.02
C ALA A 48 6.91 6.91 27.58
N LYS A 49 6.52 7.45 28.75
CA LYS A 49 5.22 7.17 29.38
C LYS A 49 4.04 7.88 28.72
N ARG A 50 4.27 8.87 27.84
CA ARG A 50 3.20 9.50 27.05
C ARG A 50 2.78 8.67 25.85
N TYR A 51 3.66 7.84 25.30
CA TYR A 51 3.41 7.09 24.06
C TYR A 51 2.69 5.74 24.25
N TYR A 52 2.58 5.21 25.48
CA TYR A 52 2.16 3.80 25.68
C TYR A 52 1.06 3.56 26.73
N ASN A 53 0.26 4.58 27.06
CA ASN A 53 -0.97 4.38 27.83
C ASN A 53 -2.21 4.49 26.94
N LEU A 54 -2.37 3.56 26.01
CA LEU A 54 -3.67 3.31 25.37
C LEU A 54 -4.58 2.59 26.39
N ARG A 55 -5.21 3.37 27.28
CA ARG A 55 -6.44 2.93 27.94
C ARG A 55 -7.59 3.19 26.97
N PRO A 56 -8.49 2.22 26.73
CA PRO A 56 -9.72 2.52 26.01
C PRO A 56 -10.49 3.57 26.80
N ARG A 57 -10.75 4.73 26.20
CA ARG A 57 -11.77 5.64 26.72
C ARG A 57 -13.11 4.93 26.62
N LYS A 58 -13.87 4.95 27.72
CA LYS A 58 -15.29 4.58 27.71
C LYS A 58 -16.02 5.51 26.74
N SER A 59 -16.56 4.99 25.65
CA SER A 59 -17.86 5.47 25.12
C SER A 59 -18.94 4.84 26.01
N THR A 60 -20.10 5.42 26.26
CA THR A 60 -21.01 6.18 25.41
C THR A 60 -21.83 7.14 26.28
N GLN A 61 -22.02 8.38 25.83
CA GLN A 61 -23.28 9.09 26.10
C GLN A 61 -24.15 8.81 24.88
N GLU A 62 -25.30 8.18 25.09
CA GLU A 62 -26.33 8.02 24.07
C GLU A 62 -26.77 9.42 23.61
N LEU A 63 -26.47 9.75 22.35
CA LEU A 63 -27.10 10.87 21.66
C LEU A 63 -28.09 10.27 20.67
N GLY A 64 -29.37 10.55 20.92
CA GLY A 64 -30.48 10.05 20.11
C GLY A 64 -30.36 10.49 18.65
N HIS A 65 -30.63 9.55 17.75
CA HIS A 65 -30.74 9.78 16.32
C HIS A 65 -31.98 10.63 16.01
N TYR A 66 -31.76 11.92 15.76
CA TYR A 66 -32.66 12.77 14.97
C TYR A 66 -31.79 13.79 14.22
N THR A 67 -31.49 13.51 12.95
CA THR A 67 -30.85 14.49 12.06
C THR A 67 -31.91 15.50 11.63
N SER A 68 -31.85 16.71 12.21
CA SER A 68 -32.68 17.84 11.80
C SER A 68 -32.42 18.19 10.33
N PRO A 69 -33.43 18.64 9.55
CA PRO A 69 -33.25 19.10 8.16
C PRO A 69 -32.14 20.16 7.98
N SER A 70 -31.86 20.95 9.02
CA SER A 70 -30.76 21.92 9.03
C SER A 70 -29.36 21.27 9.00
N ASN A 71 -29.17 20.13 9.64
CA ASN A 71 -27.90 19.38 9.62
C ASN A 71 -27.70 18.64 8.27
N MET A 72 -28.78 18.23 7.61
CA MET A 72 -28.73 17.60 6.29
C MET A 72 -28.25 18.56 5.19
N GLY A 73 -28.66 19.85 5.26
CA GLY A 73 -28.15 20.89 4.36
C GLY A 73 -26.64 21.10 4.53
N LEU A 74 -26.18 21.19 5.78
CA LEU A 74 -24.76 21.40 6.08
C LEU A 74 -23.87 20.24 5.61
N LEU A 75 -24.30 19.00 5.81
CA LEU A 75 -23.57 17.82 5.34
C LEU A 75 -23.52 17.78 3.81
N ARG A 76 -24.63 18.08 3.12
CA ARG A 76 -24.64 18.13 1.66
C ARG A 76 -23.65 19.17 1.13
N ASP A 77 -23.65 20.37 1.71
CA ASP A 77 -22.71 21.43 1.33
C ASP A 77 -21.25 20.99 1.55
N GLN A 78 -20.97 20.26 2.63
CA GLN A 78 -19.63 19.69 2.87
C GLN A 78 -19.24 18.65 1.82
N LEU A 79 -20.14 17.72 1.48
CA LEU A 79 -19.90 16.71 0.45
C LEU A 79 -19.65 17.35 -0.93
N GLU A 80 -20.42 18.39 -1.29
CA GLU A 80 -20.22 19.17 -2.52
C GLU A 80 -18.86 19.88 -2.54
N GLN A 81 -18.41 20.42 -1.39
CA GLN A 81 -17.07 21.02 -1.27
C GLN A 81 -15.95 19.99 -1.41
N TYR A 82 -16.06 18.83 -0.77
CA TYR A 82 -15.08 17.75 -0.94
C TYR A 82 -15.03 17.30 -2.40
N LEU A 83 -16.19 17.12 -3.04
CA LEU A 83 -16.27 16.70 -4.43
C LEU A 83 -15.56 17.69 -5.34
N ALA A 84 -15.90 18.98 -5.25
CA ALA A 84 -15.32 20.01 -6.09
C ALA A 84 -13.78 20.08 -5.93
N ARG A 85 -13.29 20.00 -4.70
CA ARG A 85 -11.84 20.03 -4.42
C ARG A 85 -11.13 18.78 -4.92
N MET A 86 -11.73 17.60 -4.80
CA MET A 86 -11.14 16.36 -5.32
C MET A 86 -11.14 16.31 -6.85
N GLU A 87 -12.18 16.82 -7.51
CA GLU A 87 -12.23 16.91 -8.98
C GLU A 87 -11.15 17.84 -9.54
N ASP A 88 -10.96 19.02 -8.94
CA ASP A 88 -9.89 19.95 -9.28
C ASP A 88 -8.49 19.33 -9.03
N GLU A 89 -8.32 18.61 -7.92
CA GLU A 89 -7.05 17.95 -7.61
C GLU A 89 -6.74 16.78 -8.55
N LEU A 90 -7.76 16.03 -8.97
CA LEU A 90 -7.61 14.95 -9.95
C LEU A 90 -7.18 15.51 -11.30
N ASP A 91 -7.78 16.63 -11.73
CA ASP A 91 -7.39 17.33 -12.95
C ASP A 91 -5.91 17.73 -12.93
N LYS A 92 -5.49 18.40 -11.85
CA LYS A 92 -4.09 18.82 -11.68
C LYS A 92 -3.13 17.63 -11.69
N THR A 93 -3.50 16.56 -10.99
CA THR A 93 -2.72 15.32 -10.91
C THR A 93 -2.58 14.65 -12.27
N ILE A 94 -3.69 14.44 -13.00
CA ILE A 94 -3.66 13.76 -14.29
C ILE A 94 -2.99 14.61 -15.37
N ASN A 95 -3.16 15.93 -15.34
CA ASN A 95 -2.43 16.83 -16.23
C ASN A 95 -0.91 16.76 -15.99
N PHE A 96 -0.47 16.75 -14.72
CA PHE A 96 0.94 16.57 -14.38
C PHE A 96 1.52 15.29 -15.00
N TRP A 97 0.87 14.13 -14.77
CA TRP A 97 1.38 12.86 -15.31
C TRP A 97 1.32 12.81 -16.85
N LEU A 98 0.24 13.29 -17.48
CA LEU A 98 0.12 13.28 -18.94
C LEU A 98 1.14 14.18 -19.64
N GLU A 99 1.55 15.27 -19.00
CA GLU A 99 2.50 16.21 -19.58
C GLU A 99 3.95 15.85 -19.31
N LYS A 100 4.24 15.27 -18.13
CA LYS A 100 5.61 15.13 -17.61
C LYS A 100 6.17 13.72 -17.70
N SER A 101 5.33 12.68 -17.71
CA SER A 101 5.83 11.30 -17.59
C SER A 101 5.99 10.56 -18.92
N GLY A 102 5.22 10.88 -19.96
CA GLY A 102 5.22 10.06 -21.18
C GLY A 102 6.56 10.04 -21.92
N ASP A 103 7.15 8.86 -22.13
CA ASP A 103 8.34 8.70 -22.96
C ASP A 103 7.95 8.50 -24.43
N LYS A 104 8.02 9.59 -25.20
CA LYS A 104 7.70 9.57 -26.63
C LYS A 104 8.71 8.83 -27.49
N ARG A 105 9.90 8.52 -26.96
CA ARG A 105 10.98 7.88 -27.73
C ARG A 105 10.90 6.36 -27.63
N ASN A 106 10.78 5.82 -26.41
CA ASN A 106 10.82 4.37 -26.18
C ASN A 106 9.46 3.77 -25.78
N GLY A 107 8.43 4.60 -25.55
CA GLY A 107 7.18 4.17 -24.90
C GLY A 107 7.35 4.04 -23.38
N GLY A 108 6.25 3.79 -22.67
CA GLY A 108 6.24 3.78 -21.19
C GLY A 108 6.35 5.19 -20.58
N TYR A 109 6.77 5.24 -19.30
CA TYR A 109 6.72 6.48 -18.52
C TYR A 109 8.00 6.72 -17.68
N TYR A 110 8.44 7.97 -17.65
CA TYR A 110 9.36 8.49 -16.65
C TYR A 110 8.61 8.78 -15.35
N VAL A 111 8.95 8.05 -14.29
CA VAL A 111 8.32 8.21 -12.97
C VAL A 111 9.20 8.98 -12.00
N CYS A 112 10.51 9.03 -12.21
CA CYS A 112 11.45 9.83 -11.44
C CYS A 112 11.38 11.31 -11.86
N LEU A 113 10.38 12.00 -11.34
CA LEU A 113 10.02 13.38 -11.67
C LEU A 113 10.28 14.32 -10.49
N ALA A 114 11.08 15.36 -10.72
CA ALA A 114 11.34 16.43 -9.76
C ALA A 114 10.06 17.23 -9.45
N ARG A 115 10.15 18.22 -8.53
CA ARG A 115 8.99 19.03 -8.12
C ARG A 115 8.26 19.67 -9.29
N ASP A 116 9.03 20.18 -10.26
CA ASP A 116 8.56 20.86 -11.47
C ASP A 116 8.24 19.91 -12.64
N GLY A 117 8.34 18.59 -12.41
CA GLY A 117 8.09 17.55 -13.40
C GLY A 117 9.27 17.28 -14.34
N LYS A 118 10.47 17.82 -14.09
CA LYS A 118 11.66 17.40 -14.85
C LYS A 118 12.05 15.97 -14.50
N VAL A 119 12.36 15.19 -15.51
CA VAL A 119 12.93 13.84 -15.34
C VAL A 119 14.33 13.97 -14.72
N TYR A 120 14.55 13.34 -13.56
CA TYR A 120 15.86 13.29 -12.91
C TYR A 120 16.56 11.93 -13.03
N ASP A 121 15.82 10.89 -13.42
CA ASP A 121 16.29 9.55 -13.73
C ASP A 121 15.34 8.95 -14.78
N ASP A 122 15.89 8.34 -15.83
CA ASP A 122 15.13 7.82 -16.97
C ASP A 122 14.82 6.32 -16.86
N SER A 123 15.24 5.67 -15.77
CA SER A 123 14.87 4.31 -15.43
C SER A 123 13.36 4.14 -15.31
N LYS A 124 12.87 2.99 -15.78
CA LYS A 124 11.46 2.62 -15.71
C LYS A 124 11.25 1.52 -14.69
N TYR A 125 10.17 1.64 -13.91
CA TYR A 125 9.87 0.74 -12.81
C TYR A 125 8.60 -0.05 -13.11
N GLY A 126 8.68 -1.38 -13.22
CA GLY A 126 7.58 -2.23 -13.68
C GLY A 126 6.31 -2.07 -12.84
N TRP A 127 6.44 -1.84 -11.53
CA TRP A 127 5.29 -1.54 -10.66
C TRP A 127 4.54 -0.29 -11.12
N LEU A 128 5.30 0.77 -11.38
CA LEU A 128 4.74 2.10 -11.67
C LEU A 128 4.29 2.21 -13.13
N GLU A 129 4.94 1.50 -14.05
CA GLU A 129 4.46 1.30 -15.42
C GLU A 129 3.08 0.62 -15.42
N GLY A 130 2.96 -0.54 -14.76
CA GLY A 130 1.69 -1.27 -14.64
C GLY A 130 0.60 -0.43 -14.01
N ARG A 131 0.90 0.20 -12.88
CA ARG A 131 -0.03 1.08 -12.17
C ARG A 131 -0.50 2.27 -13.01
N GLN A 132 0.38 2.90 -13.80
CA GLN A 132 0.00 4.04 -14.63
C GLN A 132 -0.81 3.62 -15.86
N VAL A 133 -0.51 2.47 -16.49
CA VAL A 133 -1.37 1.87 -17.52
C VAL A 133 -2.75 1.59 -16.97
N TRP A 134 -2.84 0.95 -15.80
CA TRP A 134 -4.11 0.70 -15.12
C TRP A 134 -4.87 2.01 -14.87
N MET A 135 -4.20 3.02 -14.29
CA MET A 135 -4.85 4.29 -13.93
C MET A 135 -5.42 5.03 -15.16
N TYR A 136 -4.65 5.13 -16.25
CA TYR A 136 -5.15 5.74 -17.48
C TYR A 136 -6.28 4.95 -18.12
N SER A 137 -6.18 3.62 -18.14
CA SER A 137 -7.24 2.76 -18.68
C SER A 137 -8.53 2.87 -17.85
N LYS A 138 -8.41 2.88 -16.52
CA LYS A 138 -9.52 3.04 -15.58
C LYS A 138 -10.24 4.37 -15.77
N LEU A 139 -9.50 5.47 -15.87
CA LEU A 139 -10.08 6.80 -16.11
C LEU A 139 -10.72 6.91 -17.50
N TYR A 140 -10.13 6.28 -18.51
CA TYR A 140 -10.71 6.24 -19.84
C TYR A 140 -12.06 5.51 -19.84
N ASN A 141 -12.18 4.40 -19.12
CA ASN A 141 -13.40 3.61 -19.00
C ASN A 141 -14.48 4.30 -18.15
N GLU A 142 -14.09 4.91 -17.04
CA GLU A 142 -15.05 5.29 -15.99
C GLU A 142 -15.31 6.80 -15.89
N SER A 143 -14.68 7.64 -16.71
CA SER A 143 -14.88 9.09 -16.66
C SER A 143 -15.01 9.71 -18.04
N TRP A 144 -16.16 10.29 -18.34
CA TRP A 144 -16.41 10.99 -19.62
C TRP A 144 -15.38 12.10 -19.90
N LYS A 145 -14.88 12.76 -18.85
CA LYS A 145 -13.89 13.84 -18.96
C LYS A 145 -12.52 13.33 -19.43
N TYR A 146 -12.18 12.11 -19.01
CA TYR A 146 -10.91 11.43 -19.27
C TYR A 146 -11.01 10.33 -20.34
N GLY A 147 -12.21 10.00 -20.82
CA GLY A 147 -12.53 9.11 -21.95
C GLY A 147 -12.10 9.68 -23.31
N LYS A 148 -10.90 10.26 -23.37
CA LYS A 148 -10.33 10.93 -24.54
C LYS A 148 -9.24 10.08 -25.14
N VAL A 149 -9.13 10.15 -26.48
CA VAL A 149 -8.11 9.44 -27.27
C VAL A 149 -6.68 9.67 -26.75
N LYS A 150 -6.37 10.85 -26.19
CA LYS A 150 -5.05 11.16 -25.60
C LYS A 150 -4.69 10.20 -24.45
N ILE A 151 -5.64 9.88 -23.57
CA ILE A 151 -5.43 9.01 -22.42
C ILE A 151 -5.29 7.56 -22.86
N LEU A 152 -6.17 7.09 -23.75
CA LEU A 152 -6.06 5.74 -24.31
C LEU A 152 -4.72 5.52 -25.05
N LYS A 153 -4.26 6.49 -25.84
CA LYS A 153 -2.95 6.42 -26.50
C LYS A 153 -1.80 6.32 -25.50
N ALA A 154 -1.86 7.08 -24.40
CA ALA A 154 -0.86 7.00 -23.35
C ALA A 154 -0.89 5.65 -22.63
N ALA A 155 -2.07 5.09 -22.38
CA ALA A 155 -2.24 3.76 -21.78
C ALA A 155 -1.70 2.65 -22.70
N LEU A 156 -2.04 2.69 -23.99
CA LEU A 156 -1.53 1.74 -25.00
C LEU A 156 -0.01 1.79 -25.09
N SER A 157 0.59 2.98 -25.07
CA SER A 157 2.05 3.11 -25.11
C SER A 157 2.74 2.43 -23.91
N GLY A 158 2.18 2.53 -22.71
CA GLY A 158 2.69 1.81 -21.54
C GLY A 158 2.38 0.31 -21.61
N GLY A 159 1.21 -0.09 -22.12
CA GLY A 159 0.83 -1.49 -22.30
C GLY A 159 1.77 -2.24 -23.23
N GLU A 160 2.12 -1.65 -24.38
CA GLU A 160 3.13 -2.23 -25.27
C GLU A 160 4.52 -2.25 -24.63
N PHE A 161 4.88 -1.24 -23.83
CA PHE A 161 6.17 -1.23 -23.12
C PHE A 161 6.24 -2.37 -22.11
N LEU A 162 5.18 -2.61 -21.35
CA LEU A 162 5.07 -3.72 -20.39
C LEU A 162 5.26 -5.08 -21.10
N LEU A 163 4.54 -5.31 -22.21
CA LEU A 163 4.61 -6.54 -23.00
C LEU A 163 6.02 -6.81 -23.54
N ASN A 164 6.68 -5.79 -24.06
CA ASN A 164 7.93 -5.95 -24.80
C ASN A 164 9.18 -5.90 -23.90
N HIS A 165 9.11 -5.26 -22.73
CA HIS A 165 10.31 -4.93 -21.95
C HIS A 165 10.23 -5.24 -20.46
N ILE A 166 9.04 -5.31 -19.86
CA ILE A 166 8.91 -5.59 -18.42
C ILE A 166 8.75 -7.08 -18.16
N LYS A 167 7.89 -7.76 -18.92
CA LYS A 167 7.72 -9.21 -18.79
C LYS A 167 8.88 -9.94 -19.46
N ASN A 168 9.52 -10.83 -18.71
CA ASN A 168 10.47 -11.79 -19.28
C ASN A 168 9.70 -12.84 -20.10
N PRO A 169 9.96 -12.97 -21.41
CA PRO A 169 9.26 -13.94 -22.25
C PRO A 169 9.61 -15.40 -21.92
N GLU A 170 10.75 -15.67 -21.26
CA GLU A 170 11.20 -17.04 -20.99
C GLU A 170 10.45 -17.71 -19.84
N ASP A 171 10.17 -16.98 -18.77
CA ASP A 171 9.61 -17.52 -17.53
C ASP A 171 8.39 -16.74 -17.00
N GLY A 172 8.00 -15.66 -17.69
CA GLY A 172 6.84 -14.84 -17.32
C GLY A 172 7.06 -13.89 -16.14
N ARG A 173 8.22 -13.91 -15.47
CA ARG A 173 8.52 -12.97 -14.37
C ARG A 173 8.71 -11.56 -14.91
N CYS A 174 8.43 -10.55 -14.09
CA CYS A 174 8.56 -9.16 -14.50
C CYS A 174 9.77 -8.48 -13.85
N TYR A 175 10.49 -7.68 -14.65
CA TYR A 175 11.58 -6.84 -14.16
C TYR A 175 11.02 -5.70 -13.30
N PHE A 176 11.59 -5.51 -12.11
CA PHE A 176 11.25 -4.40 -11.24
C PHE A 176 11.74 -3.06 -11.82
N GLN A 177 12.93 -3.06 -12.41
CA GLN A 177 13.54 -1.87 -13.01
C GLN A 177 14.21 -2.22 -14.33
N VAL A 178 14.03 -1.36 -15.32
CA VAL A 178 14.67 -1.43 -16.65
C VAL A 178 15.21 -0.04 -17.05
N THR A 179 16.14 0.02 -18.01
CA THR A 179 16.58 1.29 -18.61
C THR A 179 15.44 1.95 -19.40
N ALA A 180 15.62 3.18 -19.85
CA ALA A 180 14.65 3.86 -20.70
C ALA A 180 14.27 3.03 -21.96
N GLU A 181 15.22 2.31 -22.56
CA GLU A 181 15.02 1.45 -23.73
C GLU A 181 14.51 0.04 -23.38
N GLY A 182 14.26 -0.26 -22.10
CA GLY A 182 13.72 -1.55 -21.68
C GLY A 182 14.76 -2.65 -21.40
N LYS A 183 16.03 -2.30 -21.18
CA LYS A 183 17.04 -3.30 -20.77
C LYS A 183 16.93 -3.59 -19.26
N PRO A 184 16.93 -4.86 -18.82
CA PRO A 184 16.72 -5.19 -17.43
C PRO A 184 17.86 -4.71 -16.51
N ILE A 185 17.49 -4.06 -15.40
CA ILE A 185 18.41 -3.58 -14.36
C ILE A 185 18.24 -4.38 -13.07
N LYS A 186 16.99 -4.59 -12.63
CA LYS A 186 16.69 -5.24 -11.35
C LYS A 186 15.45 -6.12 -11.45
N ILE A 187 15.56 -7.34 -10.94
CA ILE A 187 14.42 -8.20 -10.62
C ILE A 187 14.22 -8.14 -9.11
N GLN A 188 12.97 -7.92 -8.67
CA GLN A 188 12.59 -8.13 -7.29
C GLN A 188 12.00 -9.53 -7.17
N ARG A 189 12.46 -10.29 -6.19
CA ARG A 189 12.05 -11.69 -5.99
C ARG A 189 10.64 -11.80 -5.39
N THR A 190 9.69 -10.94 -5.77
CA THR A 190 8.30 -10.85 -5.25
C THR A 190 7.32 -11.01 -6.41
N ILE A 191 6.05 -11.27 -6.14
CA ILE A 191 4.95 -11.28 -7.14
C ILE A 191 4.40 -9.89 -7.53
N PHE A 192 4.85 -8.81 -6.89
CA PHE A 192 4.15 -7.53 -6.97
C PHE A 192 4.22 -6.86 -8.35
N THR A 193 5.32 -7.02 -9.09
CA THR A 193 5.41 -6.45 -10.44
C THR A 193 4.41 -7.12 -11.36
N GLU A 194 4.23 -8.42 -11.18
CA GLU A 194 3.33 -9.30 -11.90
C GLU A 194 1.88 -9.01 -11.55
N CYS A 195 1.56 -8.72 -10.28
CA CYS A 195 0.24 -8.20 -9.88
C CYS A 195 -0.10 -6.90 -10.63
N PHE A 196 0.79 -5.89 -10.62
CA PHE A 196 0.53 -4.61 -11.28
C PHE A 196 0.49 -4.73 -12.82
N TYR A 197 1.25 -5.67 -13.37
CA TYR A 197 1.17 -6.02 -14.78
C TYR A 197 -0.18 -6.64 -15.13
N ALA A 198 -0.68 -7.61 -14.35
CA ALA A 198 -1.95 -8.28 -14.61
C ALA A 198 -3.14 -7.32 -14.59
N ILE A 199 -3.23 -6.44 -13.58
CA ILE A 199 -4.31 -5.45 -13.52
C ILE A 199 -4.21 -4.44 -14.67
N ALA A 200 -2.99 -4.06 -15.09
CA ALA A 200 -2.78 -3.16 -16.22
C ALA A 200 -3.33 -3.76 -17.52
N MET A 201 -3.01 -5.03 -17.77
CA MET A 201 -3.47 -5.74 -18.96
C MET A 201 -5.00 -5.93 -18.94
N ALA A 202 -5.59 -6.28 -17.79
CA ALA A 202 -7.04 -6.43 -17.67
C ALA A 202 -7.78 -5.11 -17.93
N GLU A 203 -7.32 -4.01 -17.34
CA GLU A 203 -7.96 -2.71 -17.52
C GLU A 203 -7.76 -2.14 -18.92
N LEU A 204 -6.57 -2.36 -19.51
CA LEU A 204 -6.28 -1.93 -20.87
C LEU A 204 -7.10 -2.72 -21.89
N TYR A 205 -7.35 -4.01 -21.66
CA TYR A 205 -8.31 -4.78 -22.46
C TYR A 205 -9.69 -4.13 -22.45
N ARG A 206 -10.21 -3.77 -21.27
CA ARG A 206 -11.51 -3.08 -21.16
C ARG A 206 -11.53 -1.75 -21.90
N ALA A 207 -10.41 -1.01 -21.88
CA ALA A 207 -10.28 0.28 -22.56
C ALA A 207 -10.10 0.19 -24.09
N SER A 208 -9.43 -0.85 -24.60
CA SER A 208 -9.06 -0.94 -26.02
C SER A 208 -9.80 -2.02 -26.80
N ASN A 209 -10.47 -2.95 -26.12
CA ASN A 209 -11.07 -4.17 -26.66
C ASN A 209 -10.09 -5.05 -27.47
N LEU A 210 -8.79 -5.05 -27.12
CA LEU A 210 -7.77 -5.86 -27.80
C LEU A 210 -7.51 -7.14 -27.01
N ILE A 211 -7.92 -8.28 -27.58
CA ILE A 211 -7.94 -9.58 -26.89
C ILE A 211 -6.58 -10.01 -26.31
N LYS A 212 -5.46 -9.63 -26.95
CA LYS A 212 -4.11 -9.93 -26.48
C LYS A 212 -3.86 -9.50 -25.02
N TYR A 213 -4.49 -8.40 -24.60
CA TYR A 213 -4.35 -7.90 -23.23
C TYR A 213 -5.17 -8.74 -22.23
N LYS A 214 -6.35 -9.25 -22.62
CA LYS A 214 -7.12 -10.16 -21.78
C LYS A 214 -6.35 -11.46 -21.55
N GLU A 215 -5.84 -12.07 -22.61
CA GLU A 215 -5.07 -13.31 -22.54
C GLU A 215 -3.83 -13.16 -21.64
N GLU A 216 -3.17 -12.02 -21.75
CA GLU A 216 -2.00 -11.71 -20.95
C GLU A 216 -2.33 -11.49 -19.46
N ALA A 217 -3.43 -10.81 -19.16
CA ALA A 217 -3.91 -10.63 -17.78
C ALA A 217 -4.24 -11.97 -17.11
N VAL A 218 -4.99 -12.84 -17.80
CA VAL A 218 -5.39 -14.15 -17.27
C VAL A 218 -4.19 -15.07 -17.08
N ARG A 219 -3.23 -15.06 -18.03
CA ARG A 219 -1.98 -15.84 -17.91
C ARG A 219 -1.17 -15.39 -16.70
N MET A 220 -1.02 -14.08 -16.51
CA MET A 220 -0.27 -13.55 -15.37
C MET A 220 -0.98 -13.80 -14.05
N LEU A 221 -2.32 -13.68 -14.00
CA LEU A 221 -3.11 -14.03 -12.81
C LEU A 221 -2.83 -15.48 -12.37
N SER A 222 -2.84 -16.42 -13.31
CA SER A 222 -2.55 -17.83 -13.01
C SER A 222 -1.16 -18.02 -12.40
N LEU A 223 -0.12 -17.33 -12.92
CA LEU A 223 1.24 -17.39 -12.37
C LEU A 223 1.31 -16.78 -10.97
N VAL A 224 0.73 -15.59 -10.78
CA VAL A 224 0.71 -14.90 -9.48
C VAL A 224 0.02 -15.75 -8.43
N THR A 225 -1.12 -16.34 -8.76
CA THR A 225 -1.86 -17.25 -7.87
C THR A 225 -1.04 -18.48 -7.52
N HIS A 226 -0.39 -19.11 -8.51
CA HIS A 226 0.49 -20.25 -8.29
C HIS A 226 1.66 -19.92 -7.35
N TRP A 227 2.35 -18.80 -7.58
CA TRP A 227 3.46 -18.38 -6.73
C TRP A 227 3.02 -17.95 -5.33
N ALA A 228 1.81 -17.38 -5.18
CA ALA A 228 1.30 -16.97 -3.88
C ALA A 228 0.84 -18.15 -3.01
N ARG A 229 0.31 -19.22 -3.62
CA ARG A 229 -0.37 -20.31 -2.90
C ARG A 229 0.37 -21.64 -2.92
N ILE A 230 1.08 -21.95 -4.00
CA ILE A 230 1.55 -23.31 -4.28
C ILE A 230 3.07 -23.38 -4.19
N ASP A 231 3.78 -22.63 -5.03
CA ASP A 231 5.23 -22.72 -5.14
C ASP A 231 5.85 -21.40 -5.60
N ASP A 232 6.64 -20.75 -4.73
CA ASP A 232 7.33 -19.50 -5.01
C ASP A 232 8.81 -19.69 -5.43
N THR A 233 9.27 -20.92 -5.65
CA THR A 233 10.68 -21.24 -5.95
C THR A 233 11.19 -20.52 -7.20
N GLN A 234 10.33 -20.34 -8.21
CA GLN A 234 10.67 -19.61 -9.44
C GLN A 234 10.98 -18.12 -9.18
N LEU A 235 10.49 -17.53 -8.09
CA LEU A 235 10.87 -16.17 -7.67
C LEU A 235 12.31 -16.11 -7.16
N GLY A 236 12.95 -17.26 -6.91
CA GLY A 236 14.36 -17.36 -6.54
C GLY A 236 14.64 -17.05 -5.07
N ARG A 237 13.69 -17.33 -4.17
CA ARG A 237 13.86 -17.15 -2.71
C ARG A 237 14.21 -18.46 -2.02
N PRO A 238 15.50 -18.82 -1.89
CA PRO A 238 15.85 -20.02 -1.15
C PRO A 238 15.44 -19.85 0.32
N LYS A 239 14.69 -20.83 0.85
CA LYS A 239 14.35 -20.88 2.28
C LYS A 239 15.62 -21.18 3.08
N LEU A 240 16.03 -20.25 3.94
CA LEU A 240 17.23 -20.38 4.78
C LEU A 240 16.89 -21.12 6.08
N SER A 241 17.83 -21.91 6.61
CA SER A 241 17.59 -22.77 7.79
C SER A 241 17.21 -22.02 9.07
N GLY A 242 17.56 -20.74 9.19
CA GLY A 242 17.18 -19.88 10.32
C GLY A 242 15.97 -18.99 10.06
N GLN A 243 15.37 -19.07 8.87
CA GLN A 243 14.22 -18.26 8.51
C GLN A 243 12.94 -18.99 8.93
N GLU A 244 12.21 -18.42 9.90
CA GLU A 244 10.88 -18.89 10.25
C GLU A 244 9.94 -18.69 9.04
N ALA A 245 9.16 -19.73 8.73
CA ALA A 245 8.14 -19.68 7.69
C ALA A 245 7.09 -18.63 8.08
N ALA A 246 6.85 -17.68 7.19
CA ALA A 246 6.09 -16.48 7.52
C ALA A 246 5.24 -16.04 6.35
N ASN A 247 4.02 -15.62 6.66
CA ASN A 247 3.06 -15.00 5.78
C ASN A 247 3.13 -13.47 5.96
N PRO A 248 3.63 -12.71 4.97
CA PRO A 248 3.57 -11.25 4.97
C PRO A 248 2.22 -10.76 4.43
N LEU A 249 1.60 -9.77 5.09
CA LEU A 249 0.26 -9.27 4.81
C LEU A 249 0.06 -8.85 3.35
N ALA A 250 1.12 -8.30 2.74
CA ALA A 250 1.09 -7.79 1.37
C ALA A 250 0.77 -8.87 0.33
N VAL A 251 1.12 -10.14 0.56
CA VAL A 251 0.88 -11.23 -0.42
C VAL A 251 -0.61 -11.52 -0.60
N PRO A 252 -1.36 -11.90 0.45
CA PRO A 252 -2.79 -12.16 0.29
C PRO A 252 -3.59 -10.89 -0.02
N MET A 253 -3.17 -9.70 0.46
CA MET A 253 -3.78 -8.44 0.03
C MET A 253 -3.69 -8.24 -1.48
N MET A 254 -2.49 -8.39 -2.05
CA MET A 254 -2.29 -8.20 -3.48
C MET A 254 -2.94 -9.30 -4.32
N LEU A 255 -3.04 -10.53 -3.80
CA LEU A 255 -3.77 -11.61 -4.46
C LEU A 255 -5.29 -11.30 -4.52
N LEU A 256 -5.89 -10.86 -3.40
CA LEU A 256 -7.29 -10.45 -3.38
C LEU A 256 -7.56 -9.33 -4.40
N TYR A 257 -6.70 -8.31 -4.43
CA TYR A 257 -6.85 -7.17 -5.32
C TYR A 257 -6.69 -7.54 -6.81
N VAL A 258 -5.68 -8.35 -7.15
CA VAL A 258 -5.45 -8.72 -8.57
C VAL A 258 -6.57 -9.61 -9.10
N ILE A 259 -7.09 -10.55 -8.29
CA ILE A 259 -8.24 -11.37 -8.70
C ILE A 259 -9.45 -10.47 -8.94
N ASP A 260 -9.74 -9.54 -8.02
CA ASP A 260 -10.91 -8.67 -8.16
C ASP A 260 -10.86 -7.83 -9.44
N GLU A 261 -9.70 -7.23 -9.74
CA GLU A 261 -9.50 -6.37 -10.92
C GLU A 261 -9.47 -7.17 -12.24
N VAL A 262 -8.84 -8.35 -12.27
CA VAL A 262 -8.75 -9.16 -13.49
C VAL A 262 -10.10 -9.81 -13.80
N CYS A 263 -10.80 -10.34 -12.81
CA CYS A 263 -12.10 -11.00 -12.95
C CYS A 263 -13.28 -10.01 -12.92
N ARG A 264 -13.03 -8.70 -12.97
CA ARG A 264 -14.09 -7.69 -12.98
C ARG A 264 -14.94 -7.82 -14.25
N GLU A 265 -16.25 -7.98 -14.07
CA GLU A 265 -17.25 -8.19 -15.12
C GLU A 265 -17.08 -9.51 -15.92
N ASP A 266 -16.38 -10.49 -15.36
CA ASP A 266 -16.20 -11.83 -15.95
C ASP A 266 -16.51 -12.90 -14.88
N ASP A 267 -17.80 -13.23 -14.74
CA ASP A 267 -18.29 -14.15 -13.69
C ASP A 267 -17.79 -15.58 -13.88
N GLU A 268 -17.60 -16.03 -15.13
CA GLU A 268 -17.05 -17.36 -15.43
C GLU A 268 -15.59 -17.45 -14.98
N LEU A 269 -14.77 -16.44 -15.30
CA LEU A 269 -13.40 -16.38 -14.81
C LEU A 269 -13.37 -16.26 -13.28
N ARG A 270 -14.23 -15.44 -12.68
CA ARG A 270 -14.30 -15.30 -11.21
C ARG A 270 -14.63 -16.62 -10.54
N GLN A 271 -15.55 -17.40 -11.10
CA GLN A 271 -15.92 -18.70 -10.57
C GLN A 271 -14.72 -19.66 -10.51
N ALA A 272 -13.75 -19.54 -11.42
CA ALA A 272 -12.53 -20.34 -11.41
C ALA A 272 -11.52 -19.92 -10.31
N TYR A 273 -11.63 -18.70 -9.77
CA TYR A 273 -10.73 -18.14 -8.75
C TYR A 273 -11.42 -17.88 -7.41
N ILE A 274 -12.66 -18.36 -7.21
CA ILE A 274 -13.43 -18.07 -5.99
C ILE A 274 -12.71 -18.60 -4.73
N GLU A 275 -12.13 -19.80 -4.81
CA GLU A 275 -11.37 -20.39 -3.71
C GLU A 275 -10.07 -19.62 -3.43
N ASP A 276 -9.49 -18.96 -4.44
CA ASP A 276 -8.32 -18.10 -4.29
C ASP A 276 -8.67 -16.79 -3.58
N GLU A 277 -9.81 -16.17 -3.93
CA GLU A 277 -10.32 -14.98 -3.23
C GLU A 277 -10.61 -15.28 -1.76
N GLU A 278 -11.32 -16.38 -1.49
CA GLU A 278 -11.64 -16.81 -0.12
C GLU A 278 -10.37 -17.12 0.68
N TRP A 279 -9.40 -17.82 0.06
CA TRP A 279 -8.11 -18.08 0.68
C TRP A 279 -7.39 -16.78 1.04
N ALA A 280 -7.39 -15.79 0.14
CA ALA A 280 -6.75 -14.50 0.37
C ALA A 280 -7.40 -13.74 1.53
N VAL A 281 -8.73 -13.70 1.59
CA VAL A 281 -9.48 -13.12 2.72
C VAL A 281 -9.12 -13.81 4.03
N GLN A 282 -9.12 -15.15 4.07
CA GLN A 282 -8.74 -15.90 5.26
C GLN A 282 -7.29 -15.63 5.69
N GLN A 283 -6.37 -15.51 4.74
CA GLN A 283 -4.98 -15.17 5.04
C GLN A 283 -4.86 -13.75 5.62
N ILE A 284 -5.55 -12.75 5.06
CA ILE A 284 -5.56 -11.38 5.59
C ILE A 284 -6.08 -11.38 7.04
N LEU A 285 -7.16 -12.10 7.32
CA LEU A 285 -7.74 -12.17 8.67
C LEU A 285 -6.78 -12.78 9.70
N LYS A 286 -5.85 -13.66 9.31
CA LYS A 286 -4.80 -14.17 10.21
C LYS A 286 -3.88 -13.07 10.72
N HIS A 287 -3.78 -11.91 10.06
CA HIS A 287 -2.95 -10.80 10.55
C HIS A 287 -3.59 -10.02 11.69
N LEU A 288 -4.88 -10.26 11.97
CA LEU A 288 -5.59 -9.66 13.09
C LEU A 288 -5.23 -10.37 14.40
N GLN A 289 -4.35 -9.75 15.18
CA GLN A 289 -3.65 -10.36 16.31
C GLN A 289 -4.03 -9.70 17.64
N ARG A 290 -3.56 -10.30 18.74
CA ARG A 290 -3.71 -9.78 20.12
C ARG A 290 -5.18 -9.56 20.53
N LYS A 291 -6.03 -10.54 20.21
CA LYS A 291 -7.50 -10.52 20.41
C LYS A 291 -8.20 -9.46 19.56
N GLY A 292 -7.79 -9.35 18.31
CA GLY A 292 -8.33 -8.39 17.35
C GLY A 292 -8.11 -6.95 17.76
N ARG A 293 -6.86 -6.64 18.16
CA ARG A 293 -6.44 -5.30 18.57
C ARG A 293 -5.35 -4.69 17.70
N VAL A 294 -4.68 -5.49 16.88
CA VAL A 294 -3.55 -5.05 16.05
C VAL A 294 -3.56 -5.85 14.77
N VAL A 295 -3.31 -5.20 13.64
CA VAL A 295 -2.97 -5.85 12.38
C VAL A 295 -1.45 -5.85 12.25
N LEU A 296 -0.85 -7.05 12.21
CA LEU A 296 0.60 -7.21 12.09
C LEU A 296 1.01 -7.42 10.63
N GLU A 297 2.13 -6.83 10.21
CA GLU A 297 2.64 -6.96 8.84
C GLU A 297 3.07 -8.39 8.49
N LYS A 298 3.43 -9.19 9.49
CA LYS A 298 3.96 -10.54 9.33
C LYS A 298 3.49 -11.47 10.45
N VAL A 299 3.00 -12.63 10.07
CA VAL A 299 2.60 -13.73 10.97
C VAL A 299 3.17 -15.05 10.45
N THR A 300 3.13 -16.14 11.23
CA THR A 300 3.48 -17.47 10.71
C THR A 300 2.47 -17.91 9.64
N GLU A 301 2.77 -18.95 8.85
CA GLU A 301 1.82 -19.50 7.87
C GLU A 301 0.50 -19.98 8.53
N GLU A 302 0.56 -20.40 9.79
CA GLU A 302 -0.59 -20.78 10.62
C GLU A 302 -1.30 -19.58 11.27
N GLY A 303 -0.81 -18.35 11.08
CA GLY A 303 -1.41 -17.14 11.63
C GLY A 303 -1.07 -16.85 13.09
N LYS A 304 0.13 -17.23 13.55
CA LYS A 304 0.61 -16.87 14.89
C LYS A 304 1.53 -15.65 14.83
N GLU A 305 1.54 -14.86 15.91
CA GLU A 305 2.49 -13.75 16.07
C GLU A 305 3.93 -14.28 16.07
N ILE A 306 4.78 -13.70 15.22
CA ILE A 306 6.21 -14.02 15.15
C ILE A 306 6.96 -13.24 16.25
N SER A 307 8.05 -13.80 16.75
CA SER A 307 8.89 -13.10 17.75
C SER A 307 9.77 -12.00 17.12
N GLY A 308 10.31 -11.10 17.95
CA GLY A 308 11.24 -10.08 17.49
C GLY A 308 10.57 -8.87 16.82
N ALA A 309 11.38 -8.00 16.20
CA ALA A 309 10.90 -6.73 15.63
C ALA A 309 9.97 -6.94 14.41
N GLU A 310 10.28 -7.92 13.55
CA GLU A 310 9.47 -8.20 12.36
C GLU A 310 8.04 -8.61 12.71
N GLY A 311 7.86 -9.49 13.70
CA GLY A 311 6.54 -9.96 14.12
C GLY A 311 5.75 -8.95 14.94
N ARG A 312 6.34 -7.82 15.34
CA ARG A 312 5.64 -6.71 16.01
C ARG A 312 5.40 -5.51 15.11
N LEU A 313 5.86 -5.55 13.87
CA LEU A 313 5.76 -4.44 12.94
C LEU A 313 4.30 -4.19 12.56
N ILE A 314 3.88 -2.94 12.68
CA ILE A 314 2.59 -2.43 12.23
C ILE A 314 2.87 -1.37 11.16
N ASN A 315 2.12 -1.43 10.05
CA ASN A 315 2.00 -0.34 9.10
C ASN A 315 0.52 0.08 9.04
N PRO A 316 0.13 1.19 9.70
CA PRO A 316 -1.26 1.60 9.76
C PRO A 316 -1.90 1.81 8.38
N GLY A 317 -1.16 2.40 7.44
CA GLY A 317 -1.64 2.61 6.07
C GLY A 317 -1.97 1.32 5.34
N HIS A 318 -1.12 0.31 5.49
CA HIS A 318 -1.30 -0.99 4.84
C HIS A 318 -2.48 -1.76 5.44
N ALA A 319 -2.66 -1.70 6.77
CA ALA A 319 -3.82 -2.28 7.42
C ALA A 319 -5.14 -1.59 7.01
N ILE A 320 -5.13 -0.27 6.85
CA ILE A 320 -6.29 0.49 6.34
C ILE A 320 -6.58 0.13 4.87
N GLU A 321 -5.55 -0.02 4.03
CA GLU A 321 -5.70 -0.47 2.64
C GLU A 321 -6.31 -1.88 2.57
N ALA A 322 -5.81 -2.81 3.39
CA ALA A 322 -6.39 -4.14 3.54
C ALA A 322 -7.87 -4.08 3.96
N GLY A 323 -8.19 -3.14 4.87
CA GLY A 323 -9.54 -2.94 5.37
C GLY A 323 -10.52 -2.60 4.27
N TRP A 324 -10.20 -1.65 3.39
CA TRP A 324 -11.14 -1.31 2.31
C TRP A 324 -11.18 -2.39 1.21
N PHE A 325 -10.11 -3.15 0.96
CA PHE A 325 -10.18 -4.35 0.11
C PHE A 325 -11.13 -5.41 0.68
N LEU A 326 -11.04 -5.69 1.98
CA LEU A 326 -11.95 -6.61 2.66
C LEU A 326 -13.40 -6.09 2.63
N LEU A 327 -13.60 -4.79 2.82
CA LEU A 327 -14.92 -4.17 2.76
C LEU A 327 -15.52 -4.29 1.35
N GLN A 328 -14.73 -4.04 0.30
CA GLN A 328 -15.17 -4.23 -1.09
C GLN A 328 -15.59 -5.67 -1.37
N TYR A 329 -14.78 -6.64 -0.93
CA TYR A 329 -15.13 -8.05 -1.05
C TYR A 329 -16.41 -8.38 -0.26
N ALA A 330 -16.53 -7.87 0.97
CA ALA A 330 -17.67 -8.11 1.83
C ALA A 330 -18.98 -7.55 1.24
N THR A 331 -18.96 -6.32 0.71
CA THR A 331 -20.12 -5.72 0.05
C THR A 331 -20.53 -6.52 -1.19
N ARG A 332 -19.56 -6.95 -2.03
CA ARG A 332 -19.84 -7.77 -3.22
C ARG A 332 -20.44 -9.14 -2.88
N THR A 333 -20.01 -9.73 -1.77
CA THR A 333 -20.46 -11.07 -1.32
C THR A 333 -21.57 -11.02 -0.27
N GLN A 334 -22.08 -9.84 0.05
CA GLN A 334 -23.10 -9.61 1.08
C GLN A 334 -22.73 -10.23 2.44
N ASN A 335 -21.47 -10.08 2.84
CA ASN A 335 -20.94 -10.63 4.09
C ASN A 335 -20.83 -9.54 5.16
N ASP A 336 -21.93 -9.29 5.88
CA ASP A 336 -22.03 -8.24 6.90
C ASP A 336 -21.04 -8.42 8.06
N GLU A 337 -20.73 -9.66 8.44
CA GLU A 337 -19.75 -9.92 9.50
C GLU A 337 -18.35 -9.48 9.08
N LEU A 338 -17.95 -9.83 7.85
CA LEU A 338 -16.67 -9.42 7.30
C LEU A 338 -16.60 -7.91 7.10
N ALA A 339 -17.68 -7.28 6.64
CA ALA A 339 -17.76 -5.82 6.51
C ALA A 339 -17.51 -5.13 7.87
N ARG A 340 -18.14 -5.62 8.94
CA ARG A 340 -17.92 -5.11 10.30
C ARG A 340 -16.49 -5.33 10.78
N ILE A 341 -15.88 -6.49 10.51
CA ILE A 341 -14.48 -6.75 10.84
C ILE A 341 -13.54 -5.80 10.08
N ALA A 342 -13.76 -5.62 8.78
CA ALA A 342 -12.99 -4.72 7.93
C ALA A 342 -13.02 -3.29 8.48
N ILE A 343 -14.22 -2.77 8.77
CA ILE A 343 -14.43 -1.42 9.29
C ILE A 343 -13.82 -1.27 10.69
N ASP A 344 -14.22 -2.09 11.65
CA ASP A 344 -13.84 -1.87 13.05
C ASP A 344 -12.36 -2.21 13.31
N LYS A 345 -11.84 -3.25 12.67
CA LYS A 345 -10.55 -3.86 13.03
C LYS A 345 -9.41 -3.47 12.11
N PHE A 346 -9.67 -3.33 10.81
CA PHE A 346 -8.64 -2.97 9.85
C PHE A 346 -8.60 -1.47 9.60
N ILE A 347 -9.76 -0.81 9.48
CA ILE A 347 -9.82 0.63 9.19
C ILE A 347 -9.72 1.46 10.49
N VAL A 348 -10.74 1.42 11.36
CA VAL A 348 -10.84 2.32 12.52
C VAL A 348 -9.71 2.10 13.51
N GLN A 349 -9.48 0.86 13.91
CA GLN A 349 -8.46 0.55 14.90
C GLN A 349 -7.05 0.89 14.43
N SER A 350 -6.72 0.64 13.16
CA SER A 350 -5.42 1.00 12.59
C SER A 350 -5.27 2.50 12.44
N PHE A 351 -6.34 3.21 12.06
CA PHE A 351 -6.38 4.67 12.04
C PHE A 351 -6.11 5.24 13.43
N ASP A 352 -6.85 4.81 14.45
CA ASP A 352 -6.70 5.30 15.83
C ASP A 352 -5.33 4.98 16.42
N THR A 353 -4.72 3.86 16.02
CA THR A 353 -3.36 3.48 16.44
C THR A 353 -2.29 4.28 15.71
N GLY A 354 -2.53 4.59 14.43
CA GLY A 354 -1.56 5.24 13.54
C GLY A 354 -1.57 6.76 13.57
N TRP A 355 -2.66 7.39 14.02
CA TRP A 355 -2.79 8.84 14.01
C TRP A 355 -1.85 9.50 15.03
N ASP A 356 -1.10 10.51 14.59
CA ASP A 356 -0.20 11.29 15.43
C ASP A 356 -0.96 12.47 16.07
N ASP A 357 -1.39 12.33 17.31
CA ASP A 357 -2.09 13.40 18.04
C ASP A 357 -1.26 14.68 18.24
N MET A 358 0.07 14.61 18.08
CA MET A 358 0.95 15.77 18.29
C MET A 358 1.06 16.66 17.05
N TYR A 359 1.14 16.05 15.86
CA TYR A 359 1.39 16.76 14.60
C TYR A 359 0.34 16.51 13.52
N GLY A 360 -0.68 15.69 13.80
CA GLY A 360 -1.62 15.20 12.81
C GLY A 360 -1.01 14.20 11.83
N GLY A 361 -1.85 13.51 11.07
CA GLY A 361 -1.41 12.54 10.06
C GLY A 361 -1.02 11.18 10.61
N ILE A 362 -0.97 10.19 9.71
CA ILE A 362 -0.75 8.79 10.00
C ILE A 362 0.76 8.50 9.99
N LEU A 363 1.28 7.95 11.09
CA LEU A 363 2.65 7.47 11.21
C LEU A 363 2.89 6.26 10.30
N TYR A 364 4.10 6.17 9.75
CA TYR A 364 4.40 5.16 8.74
C TYR A 364 4.52 3.74 9.33
N TYR A 365 5.30 3.59 10.41
CA TYR A 365 5.50 2.31 11.08
C TYR A 365 5.40 2.44 12.59
N LEU A 366 4.92 1.38 13.25
CA LEU A 366 4.83 1.27 14.70
C LEU A 366 5.27 -0.12 15.17
N ASP A 367 5.54 -0.25 16.47
CA ASP A 367 5.78 -1.54 17.13
C ASP A 367 4.59 -1.87 18.04
N ALA A 368 4.01 -3.06 17.86
CA ALA A 368 2.81 -3.49 18.58
C ALA A 368 2.98 -3.54 20.10
N SER A 369 4.20 -3.77 20.60
CA SER A 369 4.50 -3.78 22.04
C SER A 369 5.01 -2.44 22.56
N GLY A 370 5.11 -1.43 21.69
CA GLY A 370 5.57 -0.11 22.06
C GLY A 370 7.08 0.00 22.26
N PHE A 371 7.85 -0.82 21.57
CA PHE A 371 9.28 -0.53 21.42
C PHE A 371 9.50 0.54 20.34
N SER A 372 10.72 1.08 20.27
CA SER A 372 11.11 1.91 19.14
C SER A 372 11.11 1.05 17.88
N PRO A 373 10.41 1.44 16.80
CA PRO A 373 10.50 0.75 15.51
C PRO A 373 11.94 0.76 14.97
N THR A 374 12.27 -0.23 14.14
CA THR A 374 13.62 -0.37 13.54
C THR A 374 13.80 0.45 12.27
N GLN A 375 12.70 0.82 11.62
CA GLN A 375 12.67 1.66 10.41
C GLN A 375 13.01 3.09 10.82
N LEU A 376 13.98 3.73 10.16
CA LEU A 376 14.37 5.10 10.49
C LEU A 376 13.26 6.09 10.13
N GLU A 377 12.47 5.74 9.12
CA GLU A 377 11.35 6.48 8.56
C GLU A 377 10.02 6.25 9.30
N TRP A 378 10.02 5.54 10.44
CA TRP A 378 8.78 5.11 11.12
C TRP A 378 7.80 6.24 11.44
N ASN A 379 8.30 7.44 11.75
CA ASN A 379 7.49 8.60 12.09
C ASN A 379 7.22 9.54 10.92
N MET A 380 7.69 9.20 9.71
CA MET A 380 7.39 9.99 8.52
C MET A 380 5.90 9.93 8.17
N LYS A 381 5.43 10.94 7.45
CA LYS A 381 4.07 11.04 6.94
C LYS A 381 4.15 10.88 5.43
N LEU A 382 3.70 9.74 4.93
CA LEU A 382 3.71 9.43 3.49
C LEU A 382 2.37 9.75 2.86
N TRP A 383 2.35 10.08 1.57
CA TRP A 383 1.12 10.40 0.85
C TRP A 383 0.11 9.24 0.81
N TRP A 384 0.59 8.00 0.59
CA TRP A 384 -0.29 6.89 0.29
C TRP A 384 -1.10 6.38 1.50
N PRO A 385 -0.59 6.27 2.75
CA PRO A 385 -1.43 5.89 3.89
C PRO A 385 -2.63 6.82 4.08
N HIS A 386 -2.45 8.11 3.78
CA HIS A 386 -3.51 9.11 3.87
C HIS A 386 -4.50 8.98 2.71
N ALA A 387 -4.01 8.73 1.49
CA ALA A 387 -4.86 8.43 0.34
C ALA A 387 -5.75 7.20 0.58
N GLU A 388 -5.18 6.12 1.13
CA GLU A 388 -5.94 4.91 1.46
C GLU A 388 -6.93 5.13 2.62
N ALA A 389 -6.58 5.96 3.59
CA ALA A 389 -7.50 6.35 4.65
C ALA A 389 -8.69 7.17 4.14
N LEU A 390 -8.50 8.07 3.17
CA LEU A 390 -9.60 8.79 2.52
C LEU A 390 -10.58 7.82 1.84
N ILE A 391 -10.07 6.85 1.07
CA ILE A 391 -10.89 5.81 0.44
C ILE A 391 -11.65 5.03 1.53
N ALA A 392 -10.92 4.48 2.50
CA ALA A 392 -11.47 3.56 3.50
C ALA A 392 -12.55 4.21 4.37
N LEU A 393 -12.33 5.44 4.83
CA LEU A 393 -13.27 6.15 5.71
C LEU A 393 -14.51 6.60 4.95
N LEU A 394 -14.37 7.06 3.71
CA LEU A 394 -15.52 7.43 2.89
C LEU A 394 -16.34 6.20 2.48
N MET A 395 -15.67 5.08 2.19
CA MET A 395 -16.32 3.80 1.93
C MET A 395 -17.09 3.31 3.17
N ALA A 396 -16.47 3.33 4.35
CA ALA A 396 -17.14 2.98 5.60
C ALA A 396 -18.36 3.88 5.88
N TYR A 397 -18.26 5.19 5.61
CA TYR A 397 -19.39 6.10 5.74
C TYR A 397 -20.51 5.77 4.75
N LYS A 398 -20.19 5.48 3.49
CA LYS A 398 -21.18 5.11 2.47
C LYS A 398 -21.95 3.85 2.88
N GLU A 399 -21.25 2.83 3.39
CA GLU A 399 -21.87 1.56 3.80
C GLU A 399 -22.73 1.69 5.07
N THR A 400 -22.31 2.49 6.05
CA THR A 400 -22.91 2.47 7.41
C THR A 400 -23.71 3.72 7.77
N ARG A 401 -23.44 4.85 7.10
CA ARG A 401 -23.98 6.18 7.43
C ARG A 401 -23.62 6.71 8.82
N GLU A 402 -22.64 6.12 9.50
CA GLU A 402 -22.24 6.62 10.82
C GLU A 402 -21.37 7.89 10.73
N GLU A 403 -21.79 8.96 11.39
CA GLU A 403 -21.14 10.28 11.34
C GLU A 403 -19.65 10.26 11.74
N ARG A 404 -19.26 9.35 12.65
CA ARG A 404 -17.85 9.16 13.09
C ARG A 404 -16.88 8.91 11.94
N PHE A 405 -17.35 8.34 10.83
CA PHE A 405 -16.51 8.10 9.65
C PHE A 405 -16.28 9.38 8.85
N MET A 406 -17.28 10.25 8.76
CA MET A 406 -17.12 11.56 8.12
C MET A 406 -16.24 12.50 8.94
N GLU A 407 -16.31 12.45 10.27
CA GLU A 407 -15.41 13.20 11.14
C GLU A 407 -13.94 12.82 10.90
N LYS A 408 -13.65 11.51 10.83
CA LYS A 408 -12.30 11.02 10.53
C LYS A 408 -11.90 11.32 9.09
N PHE A 409 -12.82 11.20 8.13
CA PHE A 409 -12.56 11.53 6.73
C PHE A 409 -12.18 13.00 6.59
N ASP A 410 -12.93 13.93 7.19
CA ASP A 410 -12.60 15.36 7.18
C ASP A 410 -11.22 15.61 7.80
N LEU A 411 -10.93 14.99 8.95
CA LEU A 411 -9.62 15.11 9.59
C LEU A 411 -8.47 14.70 8.66
N VAL A 412 -8.60 13.57 7.97
CA VAL A 412 -7.60 13.12 6.98
C VAL A 412 -7.58 14.03 5.76
N PHE A 413 -8.74 14.48 5.29
CA PHE A 413 -8.87 15.34 4.13
C PHE A 413 -8.17 16.68 4.34
N GLN A 414 -8.46 17.36 5.44
CA GLN A 414 -7.82 18.62 5.79
C GLN A 414 -6.31 18.46 5.93
N TYR A 415 -5.84 17.43 6.63
CA TYR A 415 -4.41 17.16 6.76
C TYR A 415 -3.77 16.91 5.40
N THR A 416 -4.37 16.07 4.57
CA THR A 416 -3.78 15.61 3.32
C THR A 416 -3.62 16.77 2.34
N PHE A 417 -4.69 17.54 2.13
CA PHE A 417 -4.69 18.64 1.18
C PHE A 417 -3.91 19.88 1.66
N SER A 418 -3.64 20.01 2.97
CA SER A 418 -2.80 21.10 3.49
C SER A 418 -1.30 20.79 3.49
N HIS A 419 -0.92 19.51 3.52
CA HIS A 419 0.49 19.11 3.67
C HIS A 419 1.08 18.45 2.41
N PHE A 420 0.31 17.68 1.65
CA PHE A 420 0.83 16.95 0.49
C PHE A 420 0.58 17.68 -0.83
N SER A 421 -0.60 18.27 -1.03
CA SER A 421 -0.95 18.93 -2.30
C SER A 421 -0.01 20.11 -2.60
N ASP A 422 0.60 20.11 -3.79
CA ASP A 422 1.47 21.21 -4.25
C ASP A 422 0.73 22.04 -5.30
N SER A 423 0.03 23.08 -4.84
CA SER A 423 -0.74 24.00 -5.68
C SER A 423 0.11 24.74 -6.72
N GLN A 424 1.44 24.82 -6.54
CA GLN A 424 2.34 25.51 -7.46
C GLN A 424 2.64 24.70 -8.73
N TYR A 425 2.82 23.39 -8.62
CA TYR A 425 3.26 22.53 -9.73
C TYR A 425 2.30 21.38 -10.05
N GLY A 426 1.21 21.22 -9.28
CA GLY A 426 0.31 20.07 -9.37
C GLY A 426 0.92 18.80 -8.76
N GLU A 427 0.08 17.79 -8.57
CA GLU A 427 0.41 16.58 -7.79
C GLU A 427 0.78 16.87 -6.31
N TRP A 428 0.84 15.80 -5.54
CA TRP A 428 1.23 15.73 -4.16
C TRP A 428 2.73 15.46 -4.03
N PHE A 429 3.33 16.04 -2.99
CA PHE A 429 4.56 15.51 -2.42
C PHE A 429 4.33 14.07 -1.92
N GLY A 430 5.40 13.27 -1.91
CA GLY A 430 5.34 11.93 -1.34
C GLY A 430 5.68 11.88 0.15
N TYR A 431 6.69 12.66 0.57
CA TYR A 431 7.43 12.33 1.79
C TYR A 431 7.57 13.55 2.69
N LEU A 432 6.96 13.49 3.86
CA LEU A 432 7.05 14.50 4.89
C LEU A 432 7.72 13.92 6.14
N ASN A 433 8.37 14.77 6.93
CA ASN A 433 8.80 14.40 8.26
C ASN A 433 7.58 14.31 9.20
N GLN A 434 7.82 13.95 10.46
CA GLN A 434 6.74 13.82 11.45
C GLN A 434 5.89 15.10 11.62
N LYS A 435 6.52 16.28 11.48
CA LYS A 435 5.85 17.58 11.62
C LYS A 435 5.03 17.99 10.40
N GLY A 436 5.03 17.18 9.34
CA GLY A 436 4.35 17.50 8.09
C GLY A 436 5.17 18.40 7.15
N GLU A 437 6.47 18.58 7.40
CA GLU A 437 7.34 19.37 6.52
C GLU A 437 7.91 18.49 5.40
N VAL A 438 7.95 19.01 4.17
CA VAL A 438 8.46 18.28 3.00
C VAL A 438 9.93 17.90 3.18
N THR A 439 10.23 16.61 3.06
CA THR A 439 11.61 16.08 3.11
C THR A 439 12.16 15.77 1.73
N HIS A 440 11.31 15.30 0.83
CA HIS A 440 11.67 14.97 -0.55
C HIS A 440 10.73 15.70 -1.49
N THR A 441 11.31 16.56 -2.35
CA THR A 441 10.55 17.46 -3.20
C THR A 441 10.11 16.84 -4.53
N PHE A 442 10.61 15.65 -4.87
CA PHE A 442 10.21 14.97 -6.10
C PHE A 442 8.74 14.53 -6.05
N LYS A 443 8.05 14.58 -7.19
CA LYS A 443 6.62 14.19 -7.32
C LYS A 443 6.46 12.72 -7.65
N GLY A 444 7.47 12.12 -8.27
CA GLY A 444 7.54 10.69 -8.49
C GLY A 444 8.97 10.17 -8.32
N GLY A 445 9.09 8.88 -8.05
CA GLY A 445 10.35 8.21 -7.81
C GLY A 445 10.16 6.69 -7.84
N PRO A 446 11.12 5.90 -7.33
CA PRO A 446 11.08 4.44 -7.41
C PRO A 446 9.83 3.77 -6.83
N PHE A 447 9.10 4.45 -5.94
CA PHE A 447 7.89 3.94 -5.26
C PHE A 447 6.66 4.86 -5.37
N LYS A 448 6.79 6.05 -5.99
CA LYS A 448 5.68 6.98 -6.21
C LYS A 448 5.48 7.23 -7.70
N GLY A 449 4.28 6.95 -8.19
CA GLY A 449 3.88 7.15 -9.58
C GLY A 449 2.40 7.53 -9.68
N CYS A 450 1.87 7.54 -10.90
CA CYS A 450 0.47 7.79 -11.21
C CYS A 450 -0.43 6.61 -10.74
N PHE A 451 -0.69 6.52 -9.44
CA PHE A 451 -1.49 5.43 -8.84
C PHE A 451 -2.29 5.85 -7.62
N HIS A 452 -1.70 5.83 -6.40
CA HIS A 452 -2.43 6.02 -5.15
C HIS A 452 -3.20 7.36 -5.12
N VAL A 453 -2.57 8.46 -5.55
CA VAL A 453 -3.22 9.79 -5.59
C VAL A 453 -4.41 9.81 -6.57
N PRO A 454 -4.23 9.55 -7.88
CA PRO A 454 -5.36 9.58 -8.81
C PRO A 454 -6.41 8.50 -8.53
N ARG A 455 -6.03 7.31 -8.02
CA ARG A 455 -6.97 6.25 -7.59
C ARG A 455 -7.85 6.74 -6.45
N CYS A 456 -7.24 7.27 -5.39
CA CYS A 456 -7.94 7.82 -4.25
C CYS A 456 -8.93 8.90 -4.67
N LEU A 457 -8.47 9.88 -5.45
CA LEU A 457 -9.32 10.98 -5.90
C LEU A 457 -10.47 10.46 -6.76
N HIS A 458 -10.21 9.59 -7.75
CA HIS A 458 -11.25 9.01 -8.61
C HIS A 458 -12.28 8.20 -7.81
N MET A 459 -11.84 7.32 -6.90
CA MET A 459 -12.74 6.51 -6.07
C MET A 459 -13.58 7.38 -5.14
N CYS A 460 -12.96 8.37 -4.48
CA CYS A 460 -13.69 9.27 -3.60
C CYS A 460 -14.70 10.14 -4.37
N ILE A 461 -14.34 10.64 -5.56
CA ILE A 461 -15.26 11.39 -6.44
C ILE A 461 -16.48 10.54 -6.79
N LYS A 462 -16.30 9.26 -7.16
CA LYS A 462 -17.41 8.35 -7.45
C LYS A 462 -18.32 8.18 -6.25
N MET A 463 -17.74 7.87 -5.08
CA MET A 463 -18.52 7.72 -3.85
C MET A 463 -19.24 9.02 -3.50
N LEU A 464 -18.59 10.18 -3.51
CA LEU A 464 -19.21 11.47 -3.23
C LEU A 464 -20.39 11.79 -4.17
N LYS A 465 -20.27 11.45 -5.47
CA LYS A 465 -21.38 11.61 -6.42
C LYS A 465 -22.56 10.71 -6.07
N GLU A 466 -22.32 9.44 -5.80
CA GLU A 466 -23.36 8.51 -5.35
C GLU A 466 -24.05 9.02 -4.08
N LEU A 467 -23.25 9.52 -3.11
CA LEU A 467 -23.76 10.11 -1.88
C LEU A 467 -24.64 11.36 -2.10
N LEU A 468 -24.36 12.16 -3.12
CA LEU A 468 -25.11 13.37 -3.46
C LEU A 468 -26.34 13.11 -4.34
N GLU A 469 -26.30 12.03 -5.13
CA GLU A 469 -27.39 11.54 -5.99
C GLU A 469 -28.47 10.79 -5.21
N GLU A 470 -28.11 10.17 -4.09
CA GLU A 470 -29.06 9.62 -3.13
C GLU A 470 -29.97 10.74 -2.59
N LYS A 471 -31.12 10.94 -3.26
CA LYS A 471 -32.23 11.76 -2.78
C LYS A 471 -32.71 11.18 -1.46
N THR A 472 -32.19 11.66 -0.33
CA THR A 472 -32.75 11.49 1.03
C THR A 472 -33.23 10.07 1.36
N LEU A 473 -32.43 9.31 2.10
CA LEU A 473 -32.81 8.08 2.80
C LEU A 473 -34.17 8.20 3.56
N PRO A 474 -34.87 7.06 3.77
CA PRO A 474 -36.32 6.95 3.73
C PRO A 474 -37.08 7.56 4.92
N THR A 475 -38.11 8.35 4.62
CA THR A 475 -39.32 8.42 5.45
C THR A 475 -40.13 7.13 5.29
N SER A 476 -39.95 6.17 6.19
CA SER A 476 -41.05 5.33 6.74
C SER A 476 -40.51 4.30 7.74
N LEU A 477 -40.86 4.50 9.01
CA LEU A 477 -40.98 3.41 9.98
C LEU A 477 -42.17 2.52 9.56
N PRO A 478 -42.15 1.22 9.87
CA PRO A 478 -43.23 0.31 9.56
C PRO A 478 -44.50 0.72 10.31
N ASN A 479 -45.60 0.93 9.58
CA ASN A 479 -46.93 0.92 10.14
C ASN A 479 -47.18 -0.47 10.73
N GLY A 480 -47.08 -0.58 12.05
CA GLY A 480 -47.46 -1.75 12.79
C GLY A 480 -47.82 -1.32 14.20
N LEU A 481 -49.06 -0.87 14.39
CA LEU A 481 -49.88 -0.98 15.61
C LEU A 481 -51.22 -0.28 15.34
N ALA A 482 -52.07 -0.90 14.53
CA ALA A 482 -53.51 -0.71 14.64
C ALA A 482 -54.03 -1.83 15.56
N ASN A 483 -54.40 -1.42 16.77
CA ASN A 483 -55.05 -2.25 17.76
C ASN A 483 -56.35 -2.84 17.21
N GLY A 484 -56.64 -4.09 17.57
CA GLY A 484 -57.99 -4.62 17.55
C GLY A 484 -58.84 -3.97 18.66
N ASN A 485 -60.04 -3.55 18.27
CA ASN A 485 -61.31 -3.79 18.95
C ASN A 485 -62.45 -3.45 17.99
#